data_AF-A0A841MQ11-F1
#
_entry.id   AF-A0A841MQ11-F1
#
_cell.length_a   1.000
_cell.length_b   1.000
_cell.length_c   1.000
_cell.angle_alpha   90.00
_cell.angle_beta   90.00
_cell.angle_gamma   90.00
#
_symmetry.space_group_name_H-M   'P 1'
#
loop_
_entity.id
_entity.type
_entity.pdbx_description
1 polymer ?
#
loop_
_entity_poly.entity_id
_entity_poly.type
_entity_poly.pdbx_seq_one_letter_code
_entity_poly.pdbx_strand_id
1 'polypeptide(L)'
;MEKQTKSKTRKIAAWVIIGLVGALVIMSATMKLTHAEELVTNFTKWGLIDNLTFIGIGELIFIILFIIPRTSSLGFLLLTAHFGGAIATHLQHEESFIMPAIILTVIWIGNYLRNPEMLASFTKK
;
A
#
# COMPACT_ATOMS: atom_id res chain seq x y z
N MET A 1 3.39 34.62 -10.57
CA MET A 1 2.53 33.42 -10.52
C MET A 1 3.11 32.40 -11.48
N GLU A 2 4.13 31.67 -11.02
CA GLU A 2 4.83 30.68 -11.82
C GLU A 2 3.89 29.50 -12.06
N LYS A 3 3.42 29.34 -13.30
CA LYS A 3 2.66 28.16 -13.72
C LYS A 3 3.55 26.95 -13.47
N GLN A 4 3.29 26.22 -12.38
CA GLN A 4 3.87 24.91 -12.11
C GLN A 4 3.67 24.05 -13.36
N THR A 5 4.73 23.93 -14.15
CA THR A 5 4.81 22.94 -15.21
C THR A 5 4.65 21.59 -14.50
N LYS A 6 3.55 20.89 -14.74
CA LYS A 6 3.40 19.49 -14.31
C LYS A 6 4.51 18.70 -15.02
N SER A 7 5.68 18.61 -14.38
CA SER A 7 6.88 17.97 -14.92
C SER A 7 6.49 16.58 -15.43
N LYS A 8 6.66 16.34 -16.73
CA LYS A 8 6.38 15.04 -17.36
C LYS A 8 7.13 13.93 -16.62
N THR A 9 8.36 14.22 -16.18
CA THR A 9 9.20 13.34 -15.35
C THR A 9 8.51 12.96 -14.05
N ARG A 10 7.89 13.90 -13.32
CA ARG A 10 7.17 13.61 -12.07
C ARG A 10 6.00 12.66 -12.30
N LYS A 11 5.24 12.88 -13.38
CA LYS A 11 4.12 11.99 -13.74
C LYS A 11 4.59 10.58 -14.08
N ILE A 12 5.67 10.46 -14.87
CA ILE A 12 6.25 9.16 -15.23
C ILE A 12 6.75 8.45 -13.98
N ALA A 13 7.53 9.13 -13.13
CA ALA A 13 8.02 8.57 -11.88
C ALA A 13 6.88 8.09 -10.96
N ALA A 14 5.82 8.89 -10.82
CA ALA A 14 4.63 8.50 -10.05
C ALA A 14 4.00 7.21 -10.60
N TRP A 15 3.79 7.11 -11.91
CA TRP A 15 3.19 5.91 -12.53
C TRP A 15 4.09 4.68 -12.44
N VAL A 16 5.41 4.84 -12.57
CA VAL A 16 6.37 3.73 -12.38
C VAL A 16 6.29 3.21 -10.95
N ILE A 17 6.32 4.09 -9.95
CA ILE A 17 6.24 3.70 -8.54
C ILE A 17 4.89 3.06 -8.21
N ILE A 18 3.79 3.66 -8.66
CA ILE A 18 2.44 3.12 -8.45
C ILE A 18 2.29 1.76 -9.14
N GLY A 19 2.85 1.59 -10.34
CA GLY A 19 2.84 0.32 -11.06
C GLY A 19 3.62 -0.77 -10.34
N LEU A 20 4.83 -0.44 -9.84
CA LEU A 20 5.67 -1.37 -9.09
C LEU A 20 5.01 -1.80 -7.77
N VAL A 21 4.52 -0.84 -6.99
CA VAL A 21 3.74 -1.12 -5.77
C VAL A 21 2.49 -1.92 -6.10
N GLY A 22 1.79 -1.54 -7.17
CA GLY A 22 0.62 -2.24 -7.70
C GLY A 22 0.90 -3.72 -7.92
N ALA A 23 1.98 -4.04 -8.64
CA ALA A 23 2.39 -5.41 -8.90
C ALA A 23 2.69 -6.18 -7.61
N LEU A 24 3.45 -5.60 -6.68
CA LEU A 24 3.82 -6.24 -5.41
C LEU A 24 2.59 -6.53 -4.54
N VAL A 25 1.69 -5.56 -4.40
CA VAL A 25 0.49 -5.69 -3.56
C VAL A 25 -0.53 -6.64 -4.21
N ILE A 26 -0.69 -6.60 -5.53
CA ILE A 26 -1.54 -7.55 -6.26
C ILE A 26 -1.00 -8.98 -6.09
N MET A 27 0.31 -9.19 -6.23
CA MET A 27 0.94 -10.49 -6.00
C MET A 27 0.71 -10.98 -4.57
N SER A 28 0.92 -10.11 -3.57
CA SER A 28 0.63 -10.38 -2.16
C SER A 28 -0.83 -10.80 -1.93
N ALA A 29 -1.78 -10.06 -2.50
CA ALA A 29 -3.20 -10.38 -2.41
C ALA A 29 -3.51 -11.72 -3.09
N THR A 30 -2.97 -11.97 -4.29
CA THR A 30 -3.16 -13.23 -5.01
C THR A 30 -2.65 -14.41 -4.18
N MET A 31 -1.45 -14.33 -3.60
CA MET A 31 -0.91 -15.40 -2.75
C MET A 31 -1.81 -15.69 -1.53
N LYS A 32 -2.42 -14.66 -0.92
CA LYS A 32 -3.40 -14.84 0.16
C LYS A 32 -4.66 -15.55 -0.33
N LEU A 33 -5.19 -15.15 -1.47
CA LEU A 33 -6.40 -15.75 -2.07
C LEU A 33 -6.17 -17.21 -2.51
N THR A 34 -4.98 -17.52 -3.01
CA THR A 34 -4.62 -18.90 -3.39
C THR A 34 -4.11 -19.74 -2.22
N HIS A 35 -4.11 -19.21 -1.00
CA HIS A 35 -3.63 -19.90 0.20
C HIS A 35 -2.22 -20.47 0.02
N ALA A 36 -1.29 -19.64 -0.48
CA ALA A 36 0.11 -20.03 -0.62
C ALA A 36 0.67 -20.55 0.72
N GLU A 37 1.38 -21.68 0.69
CA GLU A 37 1.77 -22.45 1.87
C GLU A 37 2.49 -21.58 2.92
N GLU A 38 3.45 -20.76 2.49
CA GLU A 38 4.16 -19.82 3.36
C GLU A 38 3.22 -18.84 4.09
N LEU A 39 2.21 -18.31 3.39
CA LEU A 39 1.25 -17.39 3.99
C LEU A 39 0.27 -18.12 4.91
N VAL A 40 -0.12 -19.35 4.61
CA VAL A 40 -0.92 -20.17 5.52
C VAL A 40 -0.15 -20.37 6.82
N THR A 41 1.12 -20.78 6.75
CA THR A 41 1.98 -20.96 7.94
C THR A 41 2.10 -19.66 8.75
N ASN A 42 2.39 -18.54 8.10
CA ASN A 42 2.54 -17.24 8.78
C ASN A 42 1.23 -16.77 9.39
N PHE A 43 0.10 -16.85 8.69
CA PHE A 43 -1.20 -16.42 9.21
C PHE A 43 -1.73 -17.33 10.30
N THR A 44 -1.42 -18.63 10.28
CA THR A 44 -1.68 -19.52 11.41
C THR A 44 -0.86 -19.10 12.62
N LYS A 45 0.44 -18.82 12.45
CA LYS A 45 1.30 -18.31 13.53
C LYS A 45 0.75 -17.00 14.12
N TRP A 46 0.26 -16.10 13.28
CA TRP A 46 -0.28 -14.81 13.71
C TRP A 46 -1.71 -14.88 14.27
N GLY A 47 -2.36 -16.05 14.28
CA GLY A 47 -3.75 -16.21 14.72
C GLY A 47 -4.77 -15.53 13.80
N LEU A 48 -4.43 -15.33 12.53
CA LEU A 48 -5.24 -14.61 11.53
C LEU A 48 -5.70 -15.50 10.37
N ILE A 49 -5.49 -16.82 10.44
CA ILE A 49 -5.79 -17.75 9.34
C ILE A 49 -7.24 -17.70 8.87
N ASP A 50 -8.21 -17.58 9.79
CA ASP A 50 -9.63 -17.49 9.47
C ASP A 50 -9.97 -16.20 8.68
N ASN A 51 -9.10 -15.19 8.77
CA ASN A 51 -9.24 -13.91 8.08
C ASN A 51 -8.37 -13.79 6.83
N LEU A 52 -7.57 -14.81 6.49
CA LEU A 52 -6.59 -14.75 5.37
C LEU A 52 -7.25 -14.32 4.06
N THR A 53 -8.35 -14.96 3.69
CA THR A 53 -9.11 -14.63 2.46
C THR A 53 -9.67 -13.22 2.52
N PHE A 54 -10.27 -12.81 3.65
CA PHE A 54 -10.84 -11.47 3.80
C PHE A 54 -9.77 -10.38 3.70
N ILE A 55 -8.60 -10.61 4.30
CA ILE A 55 -7.44 -9.72 4.22
C ILE A 55 -6.93 -9.62 2.79
N GLY A 56 -6.85 -10.75 2.06
CA GLY A 56 -6.46 -10.76 0.63
C GLY A 56 -7.45 -10.02 -0.27
N ILE A 57 -8.77 -10.19 -0.07
CA ILE A 57 -9.80 -9.44 -0.80
C ILE A 57 -9.68 -7.95 -0.50
N GLY A 58 -9.52 -7.59 0.77
CA GLY A 58 -9.32 -6.20 1.20
C GLY A 58 -8.11 -5.58 0.53
N GLU A 59 -6.95 -6.22 0.59
CA GLU A 59 -5.71 -5.78 -0.04
C GLU A 59 -5.88 -5.55 -1.55
N LEU A 60 -6.60 -6.44 -2.25
CA LEU A 60 -6.91 -6.30 -3.67
C LEU A 60 -7.81 -5.09 -3.95
N ILE A 61 -8.85 -4.87 -3.14
CA ILE A 61 -9.72 -3.69 -3.26
C ILE A 61 -8.92 -2.41 -3.02
N PHE A 62 -8.07 -2.39 -1.99
CA PHE A 62 -7.28 -1.21 -1.61
C PHE A 62 -6.33 -0.80 -2.73
N ILE A 63 -5.64 -1.77 -3.36
CA ILE A 63 -4.73 -1.48 -4.46
C ILE A 63 -5.45 -1.05 -5.74
N ILE A 64 -6.62 -1.63 -6.05
CA ILE A 64 -7.45 -1.19 -7.18
C ILE A 64 -7.88 0.27 -6.99
N LEU A 65 -8.37 0.62 -5.79
CA LEU A 65 -8.75 1.98 -5.46
C LEU A 65 -7.54 2.93 -5.52
N PHE A 66 -6.36 2.47 -5.11
CA PHE A 66 -5.14 3.26 -5.13
C PHE A 66 -4.65 3.52 -6.54
N ILE A 67 -4.72 2.55 -7.46
CA ILE A 67 -4.27 2.70 -8.86
C ILE A 67 -5.18 3.69 -9.61
N ILE A 68 -6.49 3.62 -9.42
CA ILE A 68 -7.46 4.49 -10.10
C ILE A 68 -7.32 5.94 -9.57
N PRO A 69 -6.93 6.93 -10.41
CA PRO A 69 -6.62 8.27 -9.93
C PRO A 69 -7.76 8.95 -9.17
N ARG A 70 -9.01 8.73 -9.60
CA ARG A 70 -10.23 9.30 -8.99
C ARG A 70 -10.48 8.81 -7.56
N THR A 71 -10.10 7.58 -7.24
CA THR A 71 -10.30 6.96 -5.91
C THR A 71 -9.01 6.85 -5.11
N SER A 72 -7.92 7.41 -5.64
CA SER A 72 -6.58 7.14 -5.15
C SER A 72 -6.34 7.54 -3.69
N SER A 73 -6.96 8.64 -3.23
CA SER A 73 -6.87 9.06 -1.83
C SER A 73 -7.48 8.05 -0.86
N LEU A 74 -8.58 7.40 -1.26
CA LEU A 74 -9.22 6.36 -0.45
C LEU A 74 -8.36 5.09 -0.43
N GLY A 75 -7.89 4.64 -1.60
CA GLY A 75 -6.97 3.50 -1.66
C GLY A 75 -5.68 3.72 -0.88
N PHE A 76 -5.13 4.94 -0.93
CA PHE A 76 -3.95 5.33 -0.17
C PHE A 76 -4.17 5.24 1.35
N LEU A 77 -5.31 5.74 1.84
CA LEU A 77 -5.70 5.65 3.24
C LEU A 77 -5.79 4.18 3.68
N LEU A 78 -6.49 3.36 2.90
CA LEU A 78 -6.71 1.94 3.22
C LEU A 78 -5.42 1.13 3.18
N LEU A 79 -4.55 1.35 2.19
CA LEU A 79 -3.22 0.74 2.14
C LEU A 79 -2.35 1.17 3.32
N THR A 80 -2.40 2.44 3.72
CA THR A 80 -1.67 2.92 4.90
C THR A 80 -2.13 2.21 6.17
N ALA A 81 -3.45 2.04 6.35
CA ALA A 81 -3.99 1.29 7.48
C ALA A 81 -3.60 -0.20 7.42
N HIS A 82 -3.67 -0.83 6.24
CA HIS A 82 -3.30 -2.23 6.04
C HIS A 82 -1.83 -2.50 6.39
N PHE A 83 -0.91 -1.72 5.83
CA PHE A 83 0.52 -1.90 6.11
C PHE A 83 0.92 -1.46 7.52
N GLY A 84 0.23 -0.48 8.11
CA GLY A 84 0.37 -0.18 9.54
C GLY A 84 0.00 -1.37 10.42
N GLY A 85 -1.09 -2.07 10.08
CA GLY A 85 -1.47 -3.34 10.71
C GLY A 85 -0.42 -4.42 10.52
N ALA A 86 0.10 -4.60 9.30
CA ALA A 86 1.16 -5.57 9.03
C ALA A 86 2.43 -5.31 9.86
N ILE A 87 2.87 -4.05 9.96
CA ILE A 87 4.01 -3.65 10.81
C ILE A 87 3.74 -4.03 12.28
N ALA A 88 2.54 -3.73 12.80
CA ALA A 88 2.17 -4.07 14.16
C ALA A 88 2.16 -5.59 14.40
N THR A 89 1.62 -6.39 13.47
CA THR A 89 1.63 -7.85 13.54
C THR A 89 3.05 -8.41 13.56
N HIS A 90 3.93 -7.92 12.68
CA HIS A 90 5.33 -8.36 12.65
C HIS A 90 6.04 -8.04 13.98
N LEU A 91 5.89 -6.82 14.50
CA LEU A 91 6.47 -6.42 15.77
C LEU A 91 5.94 -7.24 16.96
N GLN A 92 4.64 -7.53 16.98
CA GLN A 92 4.01 -8.35 18.03
C GLN A 92 4.59 -9.77 18.08
N HIS A 93 5.05 -10.31 16.95
CA HIS A 93 5.61 -11.67 16.85
C HIS A 93 7.14 -11.69 16.80
N GLU A 94 7.79 -10.57 17.16
CA GLU A 94 9.25 -10.42 17.16
C GLU A 94 9.89 -10.68 15.78
N GLU A 95 9.14 -10.40 14.71
CA GLU A 95 9.58 -10.54 13.32
C GLU A 95 10.03 -9.19 12.73
N SER A 96 10.82 -9.27 11.66
CA SER A 96 11.26 -8.06 10.94
C SER A 96 10.09 -7.33 10.29
N PHE A 97 9.85 -6.08 10.71
CA PHE A 97 8.84 -5.18 10.13
C PHE A 97 9.36 -4.36 8.94
N ILE A 98 10.63 -4.57 8.54
CA ILE A 98 11.32 -3.74 7.56
C ILE A 98 10.62 -3.80 6.20
N MET A 99 10.23 -4.98 5.75
CA MET A 99 9.60 -5.14 4.43
C MET A 99 8.24 -4.41 4.33
N PRO A 100 7.27 -4.61 5.24
CA PRO A 100 6.02 -3.84 5.18
C PRO A 100 6.24 -2.33 5.36
N ALA A 101 7.24 -1.91 6.15
CA ALA A 101 7.60 -0.50 6.28
C ALA A 101 8.17 0.11 4.98
N ILE A 102 9.01 -0.63 4.24
CA ILE A 102 9.52 -0.22 2.94
C ILE A 102 8.36 -0.07 1.95
N ILE A 103 7.47 -1.07 1.86
CA ILE A 103 6.31 -1.01 0.95
C ILE A 103 5.43 0.20 1.28
N LEU A 104 5.12 0.42 2.56
CA LEU A 104 4.38 1.59 3.01
C LEU A 104 5.06 2.90 2.62
N THR A 105 6.37 3.00 2.82
CA THR A 105 7.15 4.19 2.45
C THR A 105 7.05 4.46 0.94
N VAL A 106 7.18 3.43 0.11
CA VAL A 106 7.08 3.57 -1.34
C VAL A 106 5.66 3.96 -1.78
N ILE A 107 4.61 3.45 -1.13
CA ILE A 107 3.21 3.88 -1.33
C ILE A 107 3.07 5.38 -1.07
N TRP A 108 3.61 5.88 0.04
CA TRP A 108 3.59 7.31 0.38
C TRP A 108 4.32 8.16 -0.65
N ILE A 109 5.53 7.75 -1.06
CA ILE A 109 6.30 8.46 -2.10
C ILE A 109 5.51 8.50 -3.42
N GLY A 110 4.98 7.36 -3.87
CA GLY A 110 4.19 7.27 -5.10
C GLY A 110 2.94 8.15 -5.06
N ASN A 111 2.23 8.17 -3.93
CA ASN A 111 1.06 9.01 -3.77
C ASN A 111 1.42 10.50 -3.74
N TYR A 112 2.49 10.89 -3.04
CA TYR A 112 2.95 12.28 -2.99
C TYR A 112 3.34 12.82 -4.36
N LEU A 113 4.03 12.01 -5.18
CA LEU A 113 4.41 12.40 -6.54
C LEU A 113 3.18 12.58 -7.46
N ARG A 114 2.14 11.76 -7.26
CA ARG A 114 0.87 11.85 -7.99
C ARG A 114 0.02 13.04 -7.53
N ASN A 115 -0.17 13.17 -6.21
CA ASN A 115 -1.06 14.11 -5.52
C ASN A 115 -0.25 14.96 -4.50
N PRO A 116 0.54 15.97 -4.93
CA PRO A 116 1.39 16.77 -4.04
C PRO A 116 0.64 17.50 -2.93
N GLU A 117 -0.63 17.83 -3.20
CA GLU A 117 -1.54 18.48 -2.25
C GLU A 117 -2.01 17.56 -1.11
N MET A 118 -1.65 16.27 -1.10
CA MET A 118 -2.11 15.33 -0.06
C MET A 118 -1.75 15.74 1.36
N LEU A 119 -0.70 16.54 1.56
CA LEU A 119 -0.26 17.04 2.87
C LEU A 119 -0.79 18.44 3.18
N ALA A 120 -1.65 19.01 2.34
CA ALA A 120 -2.13 20.38 2.49
C ALA A 120 -2.86 20.61 3.82
N SER A 121 -3.47 19.58 4.41
CA SER A 121 -4.10 19.67 5.73
C SER A 121 -3.11 19.97 6.87
N PHE A 122 -1.87 19.50 6.77
CA PHE A 122 -0.82 19.73 7.77
C PHE A 122 -0.12 21.08 7.61
N THR A 123 -0.29 21.71 6.46
CA THR A 123 0.39 22.98 6.11
C THR A 123 -0.55 24.17 6.11
N LYS A 124 -1.84 23.99 6.42
CA LYS A 124 -2.76 25.11 6.66
C LYS A 124 -2.34 25.80 7.96
N LYS A 125 -1.80 27.02 7.85
CA LYS A 125 -1.65 27.97 8.96
C LYS A 125 -2.97 28.66 9.24
#